data_AF-A0A523FNU4-F1
#
_entry.id   AF-A0A523FNU4-F1
#
_cell.length_a   1.000
_cell.length_b   1.000
_cell.length_c   1.000
_cell.angle_alpha   90.00
_cell.angle_beta   90.00
_cell.angle_gamma   90.00
#
_symmetry.space_group_name_H-M   'P 1'
#
loop_
_entity.id
_entity.type
_entity.pdbx_description
1 polymer ?
#
loop_
_entity_poly.entity_id
_entity_poly.type
_entity_poly.pdbx_seq_one_letter_code
_entity_poly.pdbx_strand_id
1 'polypeptide(L)'
;MRWEKLLNGNCVNPIGQTKIATGRDIMTHEQGILAETARTAYGAIENVNSGLIKWKEIDGQPGNYIKVLTLDVANNRVDFLFKQDPHAEFAKHEHKCTAVALTLDGLWGYREGEELHFEGTFSYEPPGSIHTPYATEKGMIVYASFQGTSDLMLDILDEDDNVIDHLRLDFFAQYYEG
;
A
#
# COMPACT_ATOMS: atom_id res chain seq x y z
N MET A 1 -24.92 -9.87 -21.92
CA MET A 1 -24.84 -8.48 -21.40
C MET A 1 -23.62 -7.83 -22.05
N ARG A 2 -23.83 -6.73 -22.79
CA ARG A 2 -22.86 -6.09 -23.70
C ARG A 2 -22.19 -4.90 -23.00
N TRP A 3 -20.86 -4.87 -22.98
CA TRP A 3 -20.02 -3.84 -22.32
C TRP A 3 -19.46 -2.76 -23.28
N GLU A 4 -20.14 -2.47 -24.40
CA GLU A 4 -19.57 -1.62 -25.48
C GLU A 4 -20.16 -0.18 -25.55
N LYS A 5 -20.56 0.45 -24.45
CA LYS A 5 -21.24 1.77 -24.50
C LYS A 5 -20.77 2.88 -23.56
N LEU A 6 -19.50 2.89 -23.14
CA LEU A 6 -19.01 3.98 -22.24
C LEU A 6 -17.82 4.79 -22.74
N LEU A 7 -17.41 4.69 -24.01
CA LEU A 7 -16.34 5.54 -24.56
C LEU A 7 -16.83 6.25 -25.81
N ASN A 8 -17.56 7.35 -25.63
CA ASN A 8 -17.71 8.43 -26.60
C ASN A 8 -18.35 9.66 -25.93
N GLY A 9 -17.52 10.40 -25.19
CA GLY A 9 -17.86 11.73 -24.68
C GLY A 9 -16.91 12.76 -25.26
N ASN A 10 -17.26 13.36 -26.40
CA ASN A 10 -16.62 14.59 -26.86
C ASN A 10 -17.11 15.74 -25.98
N CYS A 11 -16.27 16.23 -25.08
CA CYS A 11 -16.54 17.47 -24.34
C CYS A 11 -16.25 18.67 -25.26
N VAL A 12 -17.30 19.25 -25.83
CA VAL A 12 -17.24 20.54 -26.51
C VAL A 12 -17.61 21.62 -25.49
N ASN A 13 -16.69 22.54 -25.21
CA ASN A 13 -16.91 23.64 -24.27
C ASN A 13 -17.73 24.75 -24.94
N PRO A 14 -18.87 25.21 -24.37
CA PRO A 14 -19.65 26.28 -24.97
C PRO A 14 -19.11 27.62 -24.43
N ILE A 15 -18.40 28.36 -25.28
CA ILE A 15 -18.17 29.82 -25.32
C ILE A 15 -16.82 30.00 -26.02
N GLY A 16 -16.86 30.37 -27.31
CA GLY A 16 -15.69 30.63 -28.12
C GLY A 16 -14.97 31.90 -27.72
N GLN A 17 -14.01 31.80 -26.79
CA GLN A 17 -13.03 32.85 -26.52
C GLN A 17 -11.61 32.28 -26.49
N THR A 18 -10.81 32.64 -27.49
CA THR A 18 -9.36 32.45 -27.52
C THR A 18 -8.72 33.41 -26.52
N LYS A 19 -8.22 32.89 -25.39
CA LYS A 19 -7.22 33.59 -24.59
C LYS A 19 -5.84 33.19 -25.07
N ILE A 20 -5.16 34.12 -25.72
CA ILE A 20 -3.71 34.03 -25.93
C ILE A 20 -3.08 34.33 -24.56
N ALA A 21 -2.62 33.30 -23.87
CA ALA A 21 -1.83 33.47 -22.66
C ALA A 21 -0.42 33.92 -23.07
N THR A 22 -0.14 35.20 -22.85
CA THR A 22 1.20 35.79 -23.01
C THR A 22 2.13 35.27 -21.93
N GLY A 23 3.36 34.95 -22.33
CA GLY A 23 4.36 34.21 -21.57
C GLY A 23 4.54 34.63 -20.11
N ARG A 24 4.42 33.63 -19.24
CA ARG A 24 5.17 33.47 -18.00
C ARG A 24 5.23 31.97 -17.70
N ASP A 25 6.43 31.43 -17.85
CA ASP A 25 6.92 30.13 -17.40
C ASP A 25 6.06 28.91 -17.71
N ILE A 26 6.36 28.30 -18.86
CA ILE A 26 5.99 26.92 -19.17
C ILE A 26 6.82 26.04 -18.22
N MET A 27 6.36 25.87 -16.98
CA MET A 27 6.71 24.70 -16.18
C MET A 27 6.34 23.47 -17.03
N THR A 28 7.26 22.55 -17.20
CA THR A 28 7.08 21.35 -18.03
C THR A 28 5.85 20.57 -17.54
N HIS A 29 4.74 20.70 -18.27
CA HIS A 29 3.38 20.29 -17.88
C HIS A 29 3.12 18.76 -17.86
N GLU A 30 4.13 17.90 -17.99
CA GLU A 30 3.89 16.46 -18.23
C GLU A 30 3.52 15.64 -16.99
N GLN A 31 3.79 16.11 -15.77
CA GLN A 31 3.70 15.26 -14.56
C GLN A 31 2.74 15.76 -13.45
N GLY A 32 2.12 16.94 -13.62
CA GLY A 32 1.12 17.48 -12.67
C GLY A 32 1.66 17.77 -11.26
N ILE A 33 0.78 18.15 -10.32
CA ILE A 33 1.16 18.54 -8.94
C ILE A 33 1.83 17.41 -8.14
N LEU A 34 1.51 16.15 -8.46
CA LEU A 34 2.06 14.97 -7.79
C LEU A 34 3.52 14.70 -8.15
N ALA A 35 4.09 15.37 -9.16
CA ALA A 35 5.52 15.27 -9.49
C ALA A 35 6.40 15.79 -8.34
N GLU A 36 5.91 16.77 -7.60
CA GLU A 36 6.67 17.48 -6.55
C GLU A 36 6.02 17.36 -5.17
N THR A 37 4.75 16.92 -5.11
CA THR A 37 3.98 16.84 -3.87
C THR A 37 3.59 15.39 -3.57
N ALA A 38 4.02 14.88 -2.41
CA ALA A 38 3.77 13.48 -2.02
C ALA A 38 2.28 13.17 -1.80
N ARG A 39 1.50 14.13 -1.28
CA ARG A 39 0.07 13.96 -0.99
C ARG A 39 -0.74 15.16 -1.45
N THR A 40 -1.84 14.93 -2.13
CA THR A 40 -2.79 15.97 -2.55
C THR A 40 -4.22 15.45 -2.44
N ALA A 41 -5.21 16.35 -2.50
CA ALA A 41 -6.61 15.98 -2.46
C ALA A 41 -7.45 16.75 -3.49
N TYR A 42 -8.52 16.10 -3.97
CA TYR A 42 -9.58 16.74 -4.74
C TYR A 42 -10.94 16.33 -4.19
N GLY A 43 -11.59 17.23 -3.46
CA GLY A 43 -12.76 16.88 -2.65
C GLY A 43 -12.37 15.86 -1.57
N ALA A 44 -13.05 14.72 -1.55
CA ALA A 44 -12.75 13.60 -0.65
C ALA A 44 -11.74 12.58 -1.24
N ILE A 45 -11.25 12.80 -2.47
CA ILE A 45 -10.27 11.90 -3.10
C ILE A 45 -8.88 12.27 -2.61
N GLU A 46 -8.18 11.30 -2.02
CA GLU A 46 -6.77 11.39 -1.67
C GLU A 46 -5.90 10.85 -2.81
N ASN A 47 -4.81 11.54 -3.11
CA ASN A 47 -3.83 11.12 -4.11
C ASN A 47 -2.44 11.12 -3.49
N VAL A 48 -1.70 10.03 -3.68
CA VAL A 48 -0.39 9.82 -3.06
C VAL A 48 0.63 9.43 -4.11
N ASN A 49 1.72 10.19 -4.19
CA ASN A 49 2.93 9.77 -4.90
C ASN A 49 3.87 9.05 -3.92
N SER A 50 3.79 7.72 -3.90
CA SER A 50 4.61 6.87 -3.03
C SER A 50 6.12 6.99 -3.32
N GLY A 51 6.52 7.47 -4.50
CA GLY A 51 7.91 7.73 -4.85
C GLY A 51 8.54 8.89 -4.07
N LEU A 52 7.72 9.82 -3.58
CA LEU A 52 8.16 10.95 -2.76
C LEU A 52 8.10 10.67 -1.25
N ILE A 53 7.43 9.60 -0.84
CA ILE A 53 7.42 9.14 0.56
C ILE A 53 8.70 8.35 0.83
N LYS A 54 9.33 8.54 1.99
CA LYS A 54 10.51 7.76 2.39
C LYS A 54 10.08 6.43 3.00
N TRP A 55 10.86 5.38 2.73
CA TRP A 55 10.72 4.13 3.48
C TRP A 55 11.08 4.38 4.95
N LYS A 56 10.22 3.95 5.87
CA LYS A 56 10.49 3.96 7.31
C LYS A 56 10.69 2.53 7.77
N GLU A 57 11.79 2.26 8.45
CA GLU A 57 12.02 0.97 9.08
C GLU A 57 11.02 0.79 10.24
N ILE A 58 10.53 -0.43 10.41
CA ILE A 58 9.57 -0.76 11.48
C ILE A 58 10.34 -1.02 12.77
N ASP A 59 9.89 -0.39 13.85
CA ASP A 59 10.54 -0.48 15.15
C ASP A 59 10.48 -1.92 15.65
N GLY A 60 11.64 -2.48 16.03
CA GLY A 60 11.75 -3.86 16.48
C GLY A 60 11.72 -4.92 15.37
N GLN A 61 11.62 -4.54 14.09
CA GLN A 61 11.58 -5.45 12.94
C GLN A 61 12.65 -5.05 11.90
N PRO A 62 13.94 -5.20 12.21
CA PRO A 62 15.03 -4.73 11.35
C PRO A 62 14.96 -5.32 9.94
N GLY A 63 15.21 -4.49 8.93
CA GLY A 63 15.11 -4.89 7.52
C GLY A 63 13.68 -4.95 6.96
N ASN A 64 12.67 -4.59 7.77
CA ASN A 64 11.29 -4.43 7.33
C ASN A 64 10.93 -2.94 7.30
N TYR A 65 10.37 -2.47 6.18
CA TYR A 65 10.07 -1.07 5.96
C TYR A 65 8.65 -0.88 5.45
N ILE A 66 8.06 0.26 5.80
CA ILE A 66 6.69 0.60 5.43
C ILE A 66 6.58 2.01 4.85
N LYS A 67 5.64 2.17 3.91
CA LYS A 67 5.07 3.44 3.48
C LYS A 67 3.57 3.35 3.57
N VAL A 68 2.96 4.01 4.55
CA VAL A 68 1.49 4.04 4.66
C VAL A 68 0.94 4.98 3.61
N LEU A 69 0.12 4.46 2.69
CA LEU A 69 -0.48 5.21 1.60
C LEU A 69 -1.77 5.88 2.06
N THR A 70 -2.67 5.15 2.70
CA THR A 70 -3.93 5.68 3.23
C THR A 70 -4.26 4.99 4.54
N LEU A 71 -4.85 5.75 5.47
CA LEU A 71 -5.33 5.26 6.77
C LEU A 71 -6.80 5.67 6.96
N ASP A 72 -7.71 4.77 6.62
CA ASP A 72 -9.15 4.97 6.75
C ASP A 72 -9.65 4.36 8.07
N VAL A 73 -9.52 5.16 9.13
CA VAL A 73 -9.92 4.78 10.49
C VAL A 73 -11.43 4.52 10.58
N ALA A 74 -12.25 5.24 9.80
CA ALA A 74 -13.69 5.08 9.84
C ALA A 74 -14.16 3.71 9.32
N ASN A 75 -13.42 3.15 8.35
CA ASN A 75 -13.73 1.85 7.76
C ASN A 75 -12.76 0.73 8.16
N ASN A 76 -11.94 0.95 9.20
CA ASN A 76 -10.95 -0.03 9.67
C ASN A 76 -10.03 -0.55 8.55
N ARG A 77 -9.49 0.37 7.74
CA ARG A 77 -8.69 0.01 6.56
C ARG A 77 -7.36 0.76 6.54
N VAL A 78 -6.32 0.07 6.11
CA VAL A 78 -5.02 0.67 5.80
C VAL A 78 -4.47 0.10 4.49
N ASP A 79 -3.95 0.99 3.65
CA ASP A 79 -3.25 0.67 2.42
C ASP A 79 -1.80 1.12 2.54
N PHE A 80 -0.85 0.25 2.22
CA PHE A 80 0.57 0.55 2.40
C PHE A 80 1.44 -0.18 1.38
N LEU A 81 2.66 0.34 1.18
CA LEU A 81 3.74 -0.46 0.61
C LEU A 81 4.57 -1.05 1.74
N PHE A 82 4.95 -2.31 1.58
CA PHE A 82 5.83 -3.00 2.51
C PHE A 82 7.06 -3.52 1.76
N LYS A 83 8.22 -3.41 2.39
CA LYS A 83 9.49 -3.85 1.84
C LYS A 83 10.23 -4.70 2.86
N GLN A 84 10.80 -5.80 2.41
CA GLN A 84 11.79 -6.56 3.16
C GLN A 84 13.14 -6.53 2.44
N ASP A 85 14.20 -6.29 3.18
CA ASP A 85 15.57 -6.48 2.70
C ASP A 85 15.82 -7.98 2.41
N PRO A 86 16.85 -8.31 1.60
CA PRO A 86 17.24 -9.70 1.36
C PRO A 86 17.40 -10.51 2.65
N HIS A 87 16.80 -11.70 2.68
CA HIS A 87 16.81 -12.63 3.82
C HIS A 87 16.13 -12.12 5.11
N ALA A 88 15.46 -10.97 5.09
CA ALA A 88 14.68 -10.50 6.22
C ALA A 88 13.38 -11.31 6.38
N GLU A 89 12.88 -11.32 7.62
CA GLU A 89 11.61 -11.92 8.01
C GLU A 89 10.80 -10.90 8.80
N PHE A 90 9.48 -11.06 8.76
CA PHE A 90 8.56 -10.35 9.65
C PHE A 90 8.00 -11.35 10.66
N ALA A 91 7.80 -10.91 11.89
CA ALA A 91 7.35 -11.78 12.97
C ALA A 91 6.09 -12.58 12.58
N LYS A 92 6.01 -13.83 13.04
CA LYS A 92 4.84 -14.71 12.88
C LYS A 92 3.59 -14.02 13.41
N HIS A 93 2.49 -14.10 12.67
CA HIS A 93 1.26 -13.40 13.04
C HIS A 93 -0.01 -14.08 12.53
N GLU A 94 -1.12 -13.80 13.21
CA GLU A 94 -2.47 -14.09 12.75
C GLU A 94 -3.12 -12.81 12.22
N HIS A 95 -3.73 -12.87 11.03
CA HIS A 95 -4.56 -11.79 10.52
C HIS A 95 -5.92 -11.74 11.22
N LYS A 96 -6.28 -10.60 11.83
CA LYS A 96 -7.63 -10.31 12.35
C LYS A 96 -8.49 -9.51 11.36
N CYS A 97 -7.92 -9.23 10.20
CA CYS A 97 -8.51 -8.54 9.08
C CYS A 97 -8.33 -9.36 7.80
N THR A 98 -8.99 -8.98 6.70
CA THR A 98 -8.60 -9.51 5.39
C THR A 98 -7.37 -8.77 4.93
N ALA A 99 -6.32 -9.49 4.55
CA ALA A 99 -5.15 -8.95 3.90
C ALA A 99 -5.11 -9.36 2.42
N VAL A 100 -4.63 -8.44 1.59
CA VAL A 100 -4.26 -8.73 0.22
C VAL A 100 -2.89 -8.14 -0.06
N ALA A 101 -2.09 -8.83 -0.86
CA ALA A 101 -0.80 -8.34 -1.31
C ALA A 101 -0.64 -8.52 -2.81
N LEU A 102 -0.11 -7.50 -3.50
CA LEU A 102 0.36 -7.60 -4.87
C LEU A 102 1.87 -7.37 -4.86
N THR A 103 2.62 -8.36 -5.32
CA THR A 103 4.08 -8.28 -5.39
C THR A 103 4.49 -7.37 -6.54
N LEU A 104 5.27 -6.34 -6.20
CA LEU A 104 5.79 -5.35 -7.14
C LEU A 104 7.25 -5.62 -7.51
N ASP A 105 8.02 -6.23 -6.59
CA ASP A 105 9.42 -6.61 -6.82
C ASP A 105 9.86 -7.70 -5.82
N GLY A 106 10.90 -8.43 -6.18
CA GLY A 106 11.55 -9.42 -5.32
C GLY A 106 11.03 -10.86 -5.46
N LEU A 107 11.37 -11.69 -4.47
CA LEU A 107 10.95 -13.09 -4.35
C LEU A 107 10.82 -13.43 -2.87
N TRP A 108 9.64 -13.87 -2.46
CA TRP A 108 9.31 -14.08 -1.05
C TRP A 108 8.28 -15.18 -0.86
N GLY A 109 8.05 -15.62 0.36
CA GLY A 109 7.04 -16.63 0.68
C GLY A 109 6.68 -16.64 2.16
N TYR A 110 5.90 -17.64 2.56
CA TYR A 110 5.57 -17.90 3.96
C TYR A 110 6.32 -19.14 4.42
N ARG A 111 6.84 -19.16 5.65
CA ARG A 111 7.56 -20.33 6.19
C ARG A 111 6.70 -21.60 6.23
N GLU A 112 5.39 -21.42 6.30
CA GLU A 112 4.39 -22.47 6.40
C GLU A 112 3.91 -23.00 5.04
N GLY A 113 4.27 -22.32 3.94
CA GLY A 113 3.84 -22.65 2.58
C GLY A 113 4.98 -23.08 1.66
N GLU A 114 4.64 -23.59 0.48
CA GLU A 114 5.61 -23.92 -0.58
C GLU A 114 5.65 -22.82 -1.67
N GLU A 115 4.66 -21.94 -1.68
CA GLU A 115 4.47 -20.91 -2.67
C GLU A 115 5.50 -19.78 -2.53
N LEU A 116 6.14 -19.47 -3.64
CA LEU A 116 6.95 -18.26 -3.79
C LEU A 116 6.20 -17.23 -4.62
N HIS A 117 6.18 -16.01 -4.11
CA HIS A 117 5.56 -14.83 -4.67
C HIS A 117 6.65 -13.98 -5.33
N PHE A 118 6.42 -13.61 -6.59
CA PHE A 118 7.29 -12.77 -7.42
C PHE A 118 6.46 -11.67 -8.10
N GLU A 119 7.08 -10.71 -8.78
CA GLU A 119 6.37 -9.60 -9.44
C GLU A 119 5.12 -10.06 -10.22
N GLY A 120 3.97 -9.44 -9.93
CA GLY A 120 2.67 -9.76 -10.54
C GLY A 120 1.87 -10.85 -9.84
N THR A 121 2.42 -11.51 -8.81
CA THR A 121 1.66 -12.46 -7.97
C THR A 121 0.77 -11.72 -6.97
N PHE A 122 -0.45 -12.23 -6.79
CA PHE A 122 -1.44 -11.72 -5.85
C PHE A 122 -1.70 -12.75 -4.75
N SER A 123 -1.66 -12.32 -3.49
CA SER A 123 -2.03 -13.10 -2.33
C SER A 123 -3.33 -12.58 -1.72
N TYR A 124 -4.21 -13.51 -1.35
CA TYR A 124 -5.43 -13.24 -0.58
C TYR A 124 -5.35 -14.02 0.72
N GLU A 125 -5.43 -13.30 1.84
CA GLU A 125 -5.20 -13.83 3.17
C GLU A 125 -6.44 -13.53 4.03
N PRO A 126 -7.32 -14.52 4.23
CA PRO A 126 -8.55 -14.32 4.98
C PRO A 126 -8.25 -14.17 6.49
N PRO A 127 -9.14 -13.51 7.27
CA PRO A 127 -9.01 -13.47 8.72
C PRO A 127 -8.85 -14.87 9.32
N GLY A 128 -7.92 -15.02 10.27
CA GLY A 128 -7.53 -16.28 10.88
C GLY A 128 -6.36 -16.98 10.19
N SER A 129 -5.85 -16.47 9.07
CA SER A 129 -4.61 -17.00 8.47
C SER A 129 -3.40 -16.66 9.36
N ILE A 130 -2.56 -17.66 9.60
CA ILE A 130 -1.31 -17.54 10.37
C ILE A 130 -0.13 -17.83 9.45
N HIS A 131 0.87 -16.96 9.46
CA HIS A 131 2.09 -17.17 8.67
C HIS A 131 3.28 -16.32 9.14
N THR A 132 4.44 -16.65 8.60
CA THR A 132 5.72 -15.95 8.80
C THR A 132 6.29 -15.53 7.43
N PRO A 133 6.16 -14.25 7.01
CA PRO A 133 6.66 -13.78 5.72
C PRO A 133 8.19 -13.69 5.72
N TYR A 134 8.82 -14.24 4.69
CA TYR A 134 10.26 -14.16 4.48
C TYR A 134 10.61 -13.78 3.04
N ALA A 135 11.67 -12.98 2.89
CA ALA A 135 12.27 -12.68 1.59
C ALA A 135 13.46 -13.60 1.29
N THR A 136 13.68 -13.93 0.02
CA THR A 136 14.93 -14.58 -0.40
C THR A 136 16.05 -13.53 -0.55
N GLU A 137 17.17 -13.90 -1.20
CA GLU A 137 18.24 -12.97 -1.57
C GLU A 137 17.78 -11.80 -2.46
N LYS A 138 16.57 -11.88 -3.04
CA LYS A 138 16.01 -10.84 -3.91
C LYS A 138 15.23 -9.75 -3.16
N GLY A 139 15.03 -9.90 -1.85
CA GLY A 139 14.18 -8.98 -1.09
C GLY A 139 12.70 -9.09 -1.50
N MET A 140 11.90 -8.11 -1.06
CA MET A 140 10.48 -8.04 -1.36
C MET A 140 10.01 -6.59 -1.39
N ILE A 141 9.14 -6.24 -2.34
CA ILE A 141 8.28 -5.05 -2.29
C ILE A 141 6.86 -5.47 -2.67
N VAL A 142 5.89 -5.18 -1.80
CA VAL A 142 4.46 -5.44 -2.04
C VAL A 142 3.63 -4.18 -1.84
N TYR A 143 2.55 -4.05 -2.61
CA TYR A 143 1.39 -3.28 -2.18
C TYR A 143 0.52 -4.18 -1.31
N ALA A 144 0.14 -3.72 -0.12
CA ALA A 144 -0.72 -4.44 0.79
C ALA A 144 -1.93 -3.58 1.20
N SER A 145 -3.06 -4.25 1.41
CA SER A 145 -4.29 -3.63 1.92
C SER A 145 -4.89 -4.50 3.01
N PHE A 146 -5.05 -3.95 4.20
CA PHE A 146 -5.70 -4.60 5.33
C PHE A 146 -7.09 -4.00 5.53
N GLN A 147 -8.09 -4.87 5.59
CA GLN A 147 -9.51 -4.53 5.64
C GLN A 147 -10.15 -5.26 6.83
N GLY A 148 -10.32 -4.54 7.94
CA GLY A 148 -10.82 -5.09 9.19
C GLY A 148 -12.30 -4.80 9.45
N THR A 149 -12.87 -5.52 10.41
CA THR A 149 -14.14 -5.16 11.07
C THR A 149 -13.93 -4.38 12.37
N SER A 150 -12.67 -4.25 12.80
CA SER A 150 -12.20 -3.51 13.97
C SER A 150 -10.83 -2.90 13.69
N ASP A 151 -10.34 -2.09 14.61
CA ASP A 151 -9.01 -1.48 14.55
C ASP A 151 -7.86 -2.49 14.73
N LEU A 152 -8.12 -3.67 15.30
CA LEU A 152 -7.16 -4.78 15.41
C LEU A 152 -6.89 -5.41 14.04
N MET A 153 -5.64 -5.38 13.61
CA MET A 153 -5.21 -5.87 12.30
C MET A 153 -4.51 -7.21 12.40
N LEU A 154 -3.50 -7.32 13.28
CA LEU A 154 -2.72 -8.55 13.49
C LEU A 154 -2.57 -8.87 14.98
N ASP A 155 -2.54 -10.16 15.30
CA ASP A 155 -1.97 -10.67 16.56
C ASP A 155 -0.57 -11.19 16.25
N ILE A 156 0.47 -10.67 16.92
CA ILE A 156 1.84 -11.20 16.81
C ILE A 156 1.98 -12.41 17.71
N LEU A 157 2.56 -13.48 17.18
CA LEU A 157 2.65 -14.77 17.84
C LEU A 157 4.11 -15.12 18.19
N ASP A 158 4.30 -15.88 19.25
CA ASP A 158 5.53 -16.63 19.47
C ASP A 158 5.53 -17.99 18.73
N GLU A 159 6.58 -18.78 18.92
CA GLU A 159 6.74 -20.09 18.28
C GLU A 159 5.67 -21.11 18.72
N ASP A 160 5.08 -20.93 19.91
CA ASP A 160 4.06 -21.80 20.50
C ASP A 160 2.63 -21.30 20.21
N ASP A 161 2.47 -20.37 19.26
CA ASP A 161 1.20 -19.72 18.87
C ASP A 161 0.55 -18.88 19.98
N ASN A 162 1.29 -18.47 21.02
CA ASN A 162 0.76 -17.53 22.00
C ASN A 162 0.84 -16.09 21.47
N VAL A 163 -0.22 -15.31 21.71
CA VAL A 163 -0.23 -13.88 21.37
C VAL A 163 0.69 -13.12 22.31
N ILE A 164 1.67 -12.41 21.74
CA ILE A 164 2.65 -11.59 22.46
C ILE A 164 2.50 -10.09 22.19
N ASP A 165 1.83 -9.70 21.11
CA ASP A 165 1.52 -8.30 20.81
C ASP A 165 0.30 -8.16 19.87
N HIS A 166 -0.25 -6.95 19.78
CA HIS A 166 -1.39 -6.62 18.94
C HIS A 166 -1.06 -5.42 18.04
N LEU A 167 -1.00 -5.61 16.71
CA LEU A 167 -0.92 -4.49 15.79
C LEU A 167 -2.33 -4.00 15.46
N ARG A 168 -2.58 -2.74 15.80
CA ARG A 168 -3.83 -2.02 15.50
C ARG A 168 -3.58 -0.93 14.46
N LEU A 169 -4.63 -0.21 14.07
CA LEU A 169 -4.50 0.93 13.15
C LEU A 169 -3.55 2.03 13.64
N ASP A 170 -3.40 2.20 14.95
CA ASP A 170 -2.45 3.17 15.54
C ASP A 170 -0.99 2.83 15.24
N PHE A 171 -0.65 1.54 15.12
CA PHE A 171 0.66 1.09 14.64
C PHE A 171 0.95 1.60 13.23
N PHE A 172 -0.05 1.74 12.36
CA PHE A 172 0.16 2.32 11.03
C PHE A 172 0.18 3.85 11.08
N ALA A 173 -0.57 4.46 11.99
CA ALA A 173 -0.62 5.91 12.16
C ALA A 173 0.75 6.53 12.47
N GLN A 174 1.60 5.85 13.26
CA GLN A 174 2.97 6.31 13.54
C GLN A 174 3.88 6.38 12.30
N TYR A 175 3.56 5.64 11.23
CA TYR A 175 4.30 5.68 9.96
C TYR A 175 3.63 6.58 8.91
N TYR A 176 2.39 7.01 9.14
CA TYR A 176 1.65 7.88 8.23
C TYR A 176 2.20 9.32 8.26
N GLU A 177 2.47 9.88 7.09
CA GLU A 177 2.96 11.26 6.91
C GLU A 177 1.88 12.10 6.21
N GLY A 178 0.77 12.38 6.90
CA GLY A 178 -0.34 13.15 6.35
C GLY A 178 -0.94 14.14 7.34
#